data_AF-A0A6V8SDE9-F1
#
_entry.id   AF-A0A6V8SDE9-F1
#
_cell.length_a   1.000
_cell.length_b   1.000
_cell.length_c   1.000
_cell.angle_alpha   90.00
_cell.angle_beta   90.00
_cell.angle_gamma   90.00
#
_symmetry.space_group_name_H-M   'P 1'
#
loop_
_entity.id
_entity.type
_entity.pdbx_description
1 polymer ?
#
loop_
_entity_poly.entity_id
_entity_poly.type
_entity_poly.pdbx_seq_one_letter_code
_entity_poly.pdbx_strand_id
1 'polypeptide(L)'
;MFQLEKSLMDWKKKLSASNSLTNSDIEELESHLLDEIDALKKKTLTEEEAFYVACSRIGSVDLLTSEYSIVNSNFLWIKKFLWLLSGYLIISFSEKLITTLSIFITTTFFKRIELHAHELTYISFAVNILLSIVILCILFLPRIRGIAYFQAKFNYLLVYKKWLLVVVFIIFIFMNTIGFSFINLPIMRNVGMSQYGYISVGHEYSGLIWTITLCLLFILLSFSNSKKQVN
;
A
#
# COMPACT_ATOMS: atom_id res chain seq x y z
N MET A 1 12.73 -41.42 -7.68
CA MET A 1 11.26 -41.66 -7.68
C MET A 1 10.60 -40.30 -7.83
N PHE A 2 9.70 -40.15 -8.79
CA PHE A 2 8.99 -38.89 -9.02
C PHE A 2 8.20 -38.48 -7.78
N GLN A 3 8.15 -37.17 -7.49
CA GLN A 3 7.40 -36.60 -6.36
C GLN A 3 6.33 -35.67 -6.91
N LEU A 4 5.10 -36.18 -6.99
CA LEU A 4 3.96 -35.44 -7.54
C LEU A 4 3.69 -34.15 -6.77
N GLU A 5 3.66 -34.20 -5.43
CA GLU A 5 3.41 -33.02 -4.58
C GLU A 5 4.42 -31.90 -4.83
N LYS A 6 5.70 -32.25 -4.99
CA LYS A 6 6.75 -31.27 -5.26
C LYS A 6 6.57 -30.63 -6.64
N SER A 7 6.23 -31.44 -7.63
CA SER A 7 6.02 -30.99 -9.02
C SER A 7 4.77 -30.11 -9.14
N LEU A 8 3.71 -30.43 -8.41
CA LEU A 8 2.51 -29.60 -8.26
C LEU A 8 2.84 -28.26 -7.60
N MET A 9 3.60 -28.28 -6.51
CA MET A 9 4.01 -27.05 -5.82
C MET A 9 4.85 -26.15 -6.74
N ASP A 10 5.78 -26.72 -7.50
CA ASP A 10 6.59 -25.98 -8.47
C ASP A 10 5.76 -25.43 -9.64
N TRP A 11 4.77 -26.18 -10.12
CA TRP A 11 3.82 -25.72 -11.14
C TRP A 11 2.95 -24.56 -10.64
N LYS A 12 2.39 -24.67 -9.43
CA LYS A 12 1.64 -23.56 -8.78
C LYS A 12 2.51 -22.32 -8.57
N LYS A 13 3.79 -22.52 -8.21
CA LYS A 13 4.74 -21.43 -8.04
C LYS A 13 5.01 -20.69 -9.36
N LYS A 14 5.09 -21.42 -10.48
CA LYS A 14 5.24 -20.81 -11.82
C LYS A 14 3.98 -20.02 -12.22
N LEU A 15 2.79 -20.57 -11.99
CA LEU A 15 1.54 -19.86 -12.30
C LEU A 15 1.34 -18.61 -11.44
N SER A 16 1.62 -18.69 -10.14
CA SER A 16 1.51 -17.53 -9.24
C SER A 16 2.53 -16.43 -9.53
N ALA A 17 3.70 -16.76 -10.08
CA ALA A 17 4.70 -15.77 -10.48
C ALA A 17 4.22 -14.86 -11.64
N SER A 18 3.30 -15.34 -12.47
CA SER A 18 2.79 -14.61 -13.63
C SER A 18 1.88 -13.42 -13.29
N ASN A 19 1.45 -13.29 -12.02
CA ASN A 19 0.52 -12.28 -11.50
C ASN A 19 -0.83 -12.15 -12.25
N SER A 20 -1.12 -13.01 -13.22
CA SER A 20 -2.30 -12.92 -14.10
C SER A 20 -3.45 -13.82 -13.62
N LEU A 21 -3.12 -14.84 -12.82
CA LEU A 21 -4.07 -15.75 -12.20
C LEU A 21 -4.33 -15.34 -10.74
N THR A 22 -5.58 -15.44 -10.31
CA THR A 22 -5.94 -15.35 -8.89
C THR A 22 -5.65 -16.68 -8.19
N ASN A 23 -5.61 -16.69 -6.85
CA ASN A 23 -5.44 -17.94 -6.10
C ASN A 23 -6.57 -18.94 -6.38
N SER A 24 -7.80 -18.44 -6.58
CA SER A 24 -8.96 -19.27 -6.92
C SER A 24 -8.76 -19.96 -8.27
N ASP A 25 -8.23 -19.23 -9.27
CA ASP A 25 -7.96 -19.79 -10.60
C ASP A 25 -6.91 -20.90 -10.51
N ILE A 26 -5.87 -20.71 -9.68
CA ILE A 26 -4.81 -21.72 -9.49
C ILE A 26 -5.35 -22.97 -8.78
N GLU A 27 -6.23 -22.81 -7.80
CA GLU A 27 -6.89 -23.93 -7.09
C GLU A 27 -7.82 -24.72 -8.02
N GLU A 28 -8.57 -24.04 -8.89
CA GLU A 28 -9.43 -24.67 -9.89
C GLU A 28 -8.59 -25.45 -10.92
N LEU A 29 -7.54 -24.84 -11.47
CA LEU A 29 -6.64 -25.51 -12.41
C LEU A 29 -5.91 -26.69 -11.77
N GLU A 30 -5.56 -26.62 -10.48
CA GLU A 30 -4.97 -27.73 -9.74
C GLU A 30 -5.94 -28.91 -9.62
N SER A 31 -7.22 -28.65 -9.31
CA SER A 31 -8.25 -29.70 -9.27
C SER A 31 -8.36 -30.40 -10.62
N HIS A 32 -8.44 -29.63 -11.71
CA HIS A 32 -8.50 -30.20 -13.07
C HIS A 32 -7.24 -30.99 -13.43
N LEU A 33 -6.06 -30.53 -13.00
CA LEU A 33 -4.80 -31.22 -13.23
C LEU A 33 -4.77 -32.58 -12.53
N LEU A 34 -5.21 -32.63 -11.27
CA LEU A 34 -5.30 -33.87 -10.51
C LEU A 34 -6.29 -34.86 -11.14
N ASP A 35 -7.46 -34.38 -11.57
CA ASP A 35 -8.45 -35.21 -12.25
C ASP A 35 -7.89 -35.83 -13.55
N GLU A 36 -7.16 -35.05 -14.36
CA GLU A 36 -6.50 -35.54 -15.58
C GLU A 36 -5.38 -36.54 -15.27
N ILE A 37 -4.58 -36.30 -14.23
CA ILE A 37 -3.53 -37.23 -13.80
C ILE A 37 -4.13 -38.56 -13.40
N ASP A 38 -5.22 -38.56 -12.62
CA ASP A 38 -5.90 -39.79 -12.19
C ASP A 38 -6.53 -40.53 -13.38
N ALA A 39 -7.09 -39.80 -14.35
CA ALA A 39 -7.61 -40.38 -15.58
C ALA A 39 -6.50 -41.03 -16.43
N LEU A 40 -5.30 -40.45 -16.46
CA LEU A 40 -4.14 -40.97 -17.18
C LEU A 40 -3.48 -42.16 -16.48
N LYS A 41 -3.40 -42.14 -15.15
CA LYS A 41 -2.93 -43.29 -14.34
C LYS A 41 -3.81 -44.52 -14.56
N LYS A 42 -5.13 -44.34 -14.68
CA LYS A 42 -6.08 -45.42 -15.05
C LYS A 42 -5.83 -45.99 -16.44
N LYS A 43 -5.19 -45.24 -17.34
CA LYS A 43 -4.80 -45.65 -18.69
C LYS A 43 -3.36 -46.18 -18.76
N THR A 44 -2.83 -46.71 -17.66
CA THR A 44 -1.50 -47.33 -17.55
C THR A 44 -0.28 -46.41 -17.72
N LEU A 45 -0.45 -45.08 -17.66
CA LEU A 45 0.70 -44.17 -17.60
C LEU A 45 1.34 -44.18 -16.21
N THR A 46 2.66 -44.01 -16.16
CA THR A 46 3.36 -43.74 -14.89
C THR A 46 2.96 -42.37 -14.34
N GLU A 47 3.14 -42.15 -13.03
CA GLU A 47 2.76 -40.88 -12.40
C GLU A 47 3.49 -39.66 -12.98
N GLU A 48 4.75 -39.84 -13.37
CA GLU A 48 5.55 -38.80 -14.04
C GLU A 48 5.01 -38.48 -15.44
N GLU A 49 4.75 -39.50 -16.26
CA GLU A 49 4.19 -39.31 -17.60
C GLU A 49 2.78 -38.70 -17.56
N ALA A 50 1.95 -39.16 -16.62
CA ALA A 50 0.62 -38.63 -16.40
C ALA A 50 0.68 -37.13 -16.05
N PHE A 51 1.59 -36.70 -15.19
CA PHE A 51 1.78 -35.30 -14.84
C PHE A 51 2.17 -34.43 -16.03
N TYR A 52 3.17 -34.85 -16.82
CA TYR A 52 3.62 -34.07 -17.98
C TYR A 52 2.55 -33.98 -19.08
N VAL A 53 1.83 -35.07 -19.34
CA VAL A 53 0.75 -35.08 -20.32
C VAL A 53 -0.42 -34.23 -19.84
N ALA A 54 -0.80 -34.32 -18.56
CA ALA A 54 -1.86 -33.49 -17.98
C ALA A 54 -1.50 -31.99 -18.04
N CYS A 55 -0.27 -31.61 -17.69
CA CYS A 55 0.22 -30.24 -17.83
C CYS A 55 0.14 -29.75 -19.29
N SER A 56 0.51 -30.59 -20.25
CA SER A 56 0.43 -30.26 -21.68
C SER A 56 -1.01 -30.06 -22.15
N ARG A 57 -1.96 -30.86 -21.65
CA ARG A 57 -3.40 -30.76 -21.98
C ARG A 57 -4.07 -29.52 -21.40
N ILE A 58 -3.76 -29.18 -20.15
CA ILE A 58 -4.27 -27.96 -19.51
C ILE A 58 -3.71 -26.72 -20.20
N GLY A 59 -2.47 -26.79 -20.68
CA GLY A 59 -1.82 -25.73 -21.42
C GLY A 59 -0.53 -25.28 -20.75
N SER A 60 0.38 -24.70 -21.53
CA SER A 60 1.61 -24.14 -21.00
C SER A 60 1.30 -22.96 -20.06
N VAL A 61 2.20 -22.74 -19.09
CA VAL A 61 2.10 -21.61 -18.15
C VAL A 61 1.94 -20.29 -18.90
N ASP A 62 2.63 -20.12 -20.03
CA ASP A 62 2.57 -18.90 -20.84
C ASP A 62 1.20 -18.68 -21.48
N LEU A 63 0.58 -19.75 -22.01
CA LEU A 63 -0.74 -19.69 -22.64
C LEU A 63 -1.83 -19.43 -21.59
N LEU A 64 -1.78 -20.14 -20.47
CA LEU A 64 -2.68 -19.91 -19.33
C LEU A 64 -2.55 -18.47 -18.82
N THR A 65 -1.31 -17.96 -18.73
CA THR A 65 -1.06 -16.57 -18.33
C THR A 65 -1.69 -15.59 -19.30
N SER A 66 -1.52 -15.78 -20.63
CA SER A 66 -2.09 -14.86 -21.61
C SER A 66 -3.61 -14.84 -21.58
N GLU A 67 -4.26 -16.00 -21.52
CA GLU A 67 -5.73 -16.11 -21.51
C GLU A 67 -6.33 -15.48 -20.23
N TYR A 68 -5.78 -15.83 -19.06
CA TYR A 68 -6.25 -15.28 -17.80
C TYR A 68 -5.88 -13.80 -17.62
N SER A 69 -4.80 -13.32 -18.25
CA SER A 69 -4.47 -11.89 -18.21
C SER A 69 -5.56 -11.03 -18.84
N ILE A 70 -6.23 -11.51 -19.89
CA ILE A 70 -7.32 -10.78 -20.54
C ILE A 70 -8.52 -10.67 -19.58
N VAL A 71 -8.91 -11.79 -18.97
CA VAL A 71 -10.06 -11.88 -18.07
C VAL A 71 -9.82 -11.14 -16.75
N ASN A 72 -8.63 -11.28 -16.16
CA ASN A 72 -8.31 -10.78 -14.82
C ASN A 72 -7.62 -9.40 -14.80
N SER A 73 -7.21 -8.86 -15.96
CA SER A 73 -6.50 -7.56 -16.06
C SER A 73 -7.19 -6.44 -15.28
N ASN A 74 -8.51 -6.30 -15.44
CA ASN A 74 -9.30 -5.27 -14.78
C ASN A 74 -9.29 -5.42 -13.25
N PHE A 75 -9.48 -6.63 -12.74
CA PHE A 75 -9.51 -6.87 -11.30
C PHE A 75 -8.14 -6.63 -10.65
N LEU A 76 -7.06 -7.07 -11.31
CA LEU A 76 -5.69 -6.92 -10.83
C LEU A 76 -5.24 -5.45 -10.84
N TRP A 77 -5.58 -4.69 -11.88
CA TRP A 77 -5.27 -3.26 -11.95
C TRP A 77 -6.03 -2.47 -10.87
N ILE A 78 -7.33 -2.72 -10.69
CA ILE A 78 -8.13 -2.08 -9.64
C ILE A 78 -7.56 -2.41 -8.26
N LYS A 79 -7.18 -3.67 -8.00
CA LYS A 79 -6.56 -4.06 -6.73
C LYS A 79 -5.25 -3.30 -6.48
N LYS A 80 -4.38 -3.19 -7.48
CA LYS A 80 -3.12 -2.42 -7.39
C LYS A 80 -3.40 -0.93 -7.15
N PHE A 81 -4.35 -0.36 -7.88
CA PHE A 81 -4.75 1.04 -7.74
C PHE A 81 -5.30 1.33 -6.34
N LEU A 82 -6.16 0.47 -5.79
CA LEU A 82 -6.71 0.62 -4.45
C LEU A 82 -5.62 0.50 -3.36
N TRP A 83 -4.62 -0.35 -3.57
CA TRP A 83 -3.44 -0.39 -2.69
C TRP A 83 -2.65 0.92 -2.72
N LEU A 84 -2.38 1.45 -3.91
CA LEU A 84 -1.71 2.75 -4.06
C LEU A 84 -2.52 3.88 -3.41
N LEU A 85 -3.83 3.91 -3.65
CA LEU A 85 -4.74 4.88 -3.05
C LEU A 85 -4.74 4.78 -1.52
N SER A 86 -4.81 3.57 -0.97
CA SER A 86 -4.78 3.36 0.48
C SER A 86 -3.48 3.89 1.12
N GLY A 87 -2.33 3.64 0.47
CA GLY A 87 -1.04 4.17 0.91
C GLY A 87 -0.98 5.70 0.84
N TYR A 88 -1.43 6.27 -0.28
CA TYR A 88 -1.53 7.72 -0.45
C TYR A 88 -2.40 8.38 0.64
N LEU A 89 -3.56 7.79 0.94
CA LEU A 89 -4.45 8.30 1.98
C LEU A 89 -3.78 8.27 3.36
N ILE A 90 -3.11 7.17 3.72
CA ILE A 90 -2.39 7.07 5.01
C ILE A 90 -1.30 8.14 5.13
N ILE A 91 -0.49 8.31 4.09
CA ILE A 91 0.57 9.31 4.06
C ILE A 91 -0.02 10.72 4.14
N SER A 92 -1.03 11.04 3.32
CA SER A 92 -1.71 12.34 3.31
C SER A 92 -2.39 12.66 4.63
N PHE A 93 -2.91 11.65 5.33
CA PHE A 93 -3.49 11.82 6.66
C PHE A 93 -2.42 12.05 7.72
N SER A 94 -1.30 11.32 7.65
CA SER A 94 -0.18 11.54 8.56
C SER A 94 0.39 12.96 8.43
N GLU A 95 0.51 13.48 7.21
CA GLU A 95 0.94 14.86 6.96
C GLU A 95 0.01 15.87 7.61
N LYS A 96 -1.31 15.74 7.41
CA LYS A 96 -2.29 16.65 8.02
C LYS A 96 -2.34 16.55 9.53
N LEU A 97 -2.11 15.37 10.10
CA LEU A 97 -1.96 15.22 11.55
C LEU A 97 -0.71 15.95 12.05
N ILE A 98 0.43 15.82 11.35
CA ILE A 98 1.67 16.51 11.71
C ILE A 98 1.48 18.03 11.68
N THR A 99 0.92 18.58 10.60
CA THR A 99 0.71 20.03 10.49
C THR A 99 -0.22 20.54 11.58
N THR A 100 -1.32 19.83 11.85
CA THR A 100 -2.27 20.20 12.90
C THR A 100 -1.63 20.19 14.30
N LEU A 101 -0.89 19.13 14.63
CA LEU A 101 -0.17 19.02 15.91
C LEU A 101 0.91 20.09 16.03
N SER A 102 1.63 20.36 14.95
CA SER A 102 2.68 21.38 14.93
C SER A 102 2.11 22.78 15.16
N ILE A 103 1.00 23.14 14.51
CA ILE A 103 0.30 24.42 14.74
C ILE A 103 -0.16 24.50 16.20
N PHE A 104 -0.75 23.43 16.74
CA PHE A 104 -1.21 23.41 18.13
C PHE A 104 -0.05 23.61 19.13
N ILE A 105 1.10 22.96 18.89
CA ILE A 105 2.31 23.14 19.70
C ILE A 105 2.82 24.58 19.57
N THR A 106 3.05 25.09 18.37
CA THR A 106 3.58 26.46 18.20
C THR A 106 2.66 27.50 18.85
N THR A 107 1.35 27.38 18.70
CA THR A 107 0.40 28.35 19.26
C THR A 107 0.28 28.30 20.78
N THR A 108 0.42 27.13 21.39
CA THR A 108 0.47 27.00 22.86
C THR A 108 1.78 27.53 23.44
N PHE A 109 2.91 27.32 22.76
CA PHE A 109 4.19 27.90 23.14
C PHE A 109 4.20 29.43 22.99
N PHE A 110 3.61 29.96 21.91
CA PHE A 110 3.50 31.40 21.68
C PHE A 110 2.82 32.14 22.83
N LYS A 111 1.67 31.63 23.29
CA LYS A 111 0.92 32.21 24.41
C LYS A 111 1.72 32.28 25.73
N ARG A 112 2.79 31.50 25.86
CA ARG A 112 3.59 31.44 27.09
C ARG A 112 4.86 32.29 27.07
N ILE A 113 5.39 32.65 25.89
CA ILE A 113 6.77 33.16 25.77
C ILE A 113 6.85 34.56 25.10
N GLU A 114 5.75 35.16 24.62
CA GLU A 114 5.76 36.50 23.98
C GLU A 114 6.87 36.66 22.91
N LEU A 115 7.00 35.65 22.04
CA LEU A 115 8.02 35.62 20.99
C LEU A 115 7.75 36.63 19.86
N HIS A 116 8.81 37.08 19.19
CA HIS A 116 8.69 37.89 17.98
C HIS A 116 8.18 37.06 16.79
N ALA A 117 7.46 37.72 15.86
CA ALA A 117 6.76 37.05 14.75
C ALA A 117 7.70 36.26 13.81
N HIS A 118 8.94 36.71 13.63
CA HIS A 118 9.93 36.03 12.79
C HIS A 118 10.52 34.77 13.43
N GLU A 119 10.57 34.68 14.76
CA GLU A 119 11.08 33.49 15.45
C GLU A 119 10.06 32.34 15.40
N LEU A 120 8.79 32.70 15.25
CA LEU A 120 7.67 31.78 15.15
C LEU A 120 7.75 30.87 13.92
N THR A 121 8.20 31.39 12.78
CA THR A 121 8.33 30.64 11.52
C THR A 121 9.33 29.49 11.67
N TYR A 122 10.51 29.79 12.25
CA TYR A 122 11.59 28.82 12.43
C TYR A 122 11.21 27.72 13.43
N ILE A 123 10.52 28.09 14.52
CA ILE A 123 10.05 27.12 15.51
C ILE A 123 8.99 26.20 14.90
N SER A 124 7.99 26.74 14.19
CA SER A 124 6.99 25.93 13.50
C SER A 124 7.61 24.97 12.49
N PHE A 125 8.58 25.45 11.71
CA PHE A 125 9.31 24.64 10.75
C PHE A 125 10.08 23.49 11.43
N ALA A 126 10.84 23.79 12.50
CA ALA A 126 11.62 22.79 13.24
C ALA A 126 10.73 21.73 13.89
N VAL A 127 9.63 22.14 14.54
CA VAL A 127 8.67 21.22 15.15
C VAL A 127 8.02 20.31 14.10
N ASN A 128 7.66 20.86 12.94
CA ASN A 128 7.06 20.09 11.86
C ASN A 128 8.03 19.04 11.29
N ILE A 129 9.29 19.41 11.06
CA ILE A 129 10.33 18.47 10.61
C ILE A 129 10.57 17.36 11.63
N LEU A 130 10.66 17.69 12.92
CA LEU A 130 10.87 16.71 13.98
C LEU A 130 9.73 15.68 14.02
N LEU A 131 8.47 16.14 13.99
CA LEU A 131 7.30 15.26 13.96
C LEU A 131 7.26 14.40 12.69
N SER A 132 7.65 14.97 11.56
CA SER A 132 7.75 14.27 10.27
C SER A 132 8.77 13.12 10.33
N ILE A 133 9.95 13.36 10.89
CA ILE A 133 10.99 12.33 11.08
C ILE A 133 10.48 11.23 12.01
N VAL A 134 9.82 11.58 13.12
CA VAL A 134 9.25 10.59 14.06
C VAL A 134 8.22 9.70 13.38
N ILE A 135 7.33 10.26 12.56
CA ILE A 135 6.32 9.48 11.82
C ILE A 135 6.94 8.62 10.73
N LEU A 136 7.94 9.12 9.99
CA LEU A 136 8.69 8.27 9.06
C LEU A 136 9.37 7.12 9.80
N CYS A 137 9.99 7.38 10.94
CA CYS A 137 10.54 6.32 11.77
C CYS A 137 9.46 5.32 12.20
N ILE A 138 8.29 5.75 12.65
CA ILE A 138 7.22 4.82 13.05
C ILE A 138 6.68 3.99 11.86
N LEU A 139 6.55 4.60 10.68
CA LEU A 139 6.05 3.93 9.47
C LEU A 139 7.08 2.98 8.86
N PHE A 140 8.37 3.32 8.91
CA PHE A 140 9.45 2.55 8.29
C PHE A 140 10.22 1.65 9.27
N LEU A 141 10.14 1.88 10.59
CA LEU A 141 10.72 0.96 11.58
C LEU A 141 9.89 -0.32 11.59
N PRO A 142 10.52 -1.50 11.41
CA PRO A 142 9.81 -2.67 10.97
C PRO A 142 9.02 -3.30 12.11
N ARG A 143 7.72 -2.97 12.23
CA ARG A 143 6.75 -3.83 12.94
C ARG A 143 5.98 -4.69 11.93
N ILE A 144 6.74 -5.62 11.35
CA ILE A 144 6.39 -6.52 10.22
C ILE A 144 5.17 -7.44 10.48
N ARG A 145 4.65 -7.54 11.71
CA ARG A 145 3.52 -8.45 12.02
C ARG A 145 2.14 -7.91 11.63
N GLY A 146 1.95 -6.59 11.52
CA GLY A 146 0.64 -5.99 11.23
C GLY A 146 0.28 -5.94 9.74
N ILE A 147 1.28 -5.89 8.87
CA ILE A 147 1.09 -5.65 7.42
C ILE A 147 0.40 -6.86 6.77
N ALA A 148 0.80 -8.09 7.10
CA ALA A 148 0.17 -9.30 6.56
C ALA A 148 -1.29 -9.43 7.00
N TYR A 149 -1.59 -9.15 8.27
CA TYR A 149 -2.97 -9.13 8.77
C TYR A 149 -3.82 -8.05 8.10
N PHE A 150 -3.28 -6.85 7.96
CA PHE A 150 -3.95 -5.74 7.27
C PHE A 150 -4.19 -6.09 5.80
N GLN A 151 -3.22 -6.70 5.12
CA GLN A 151 -3.33 -7.11 3.73
C GLN A 151 -4.41 -8.18 3.53
N ALA A 152 -4.52 -9.15 4.45
CA ALA A 152 -5.60 -10.15 4.43
C ALA A 152 -6.98 -9.50 4.64
N LYS A 153 -7.12 -8.61 5.64
CA LYS A 153 -8.38 -7.91 5.93
C LYS A 153 -8.78 -6.96 4.81
N PHE A 154 -7.82 -6.28 4.18
CA PHE A 154 -8.03 -5.40 3.03
C PHE A 154 -8.52 -6.21 1.83
N ASN A 155 -7.88 -7.33 1.51
CA ASN A 155 -8.32 -8.22 0.42
C ASN A 155 -9.74 -8.76 0.67
N TYR A 156 -10.08 -9.13 1.91
CA TYR A 156 -11.43 -9.53 2.27
C TYR A 156 -12.46 -8.41 2.04
N LEU A 157 -12.17 -7.18 2.45
CA LEU A 157 -13.04 -6.02 2.21
C LEU A 157 -13.20 -5.71 0.72
N LEU A 158 -12.14 -5.86 -0.06
CA LEU A 158 -12.11 -5.61 -1.50
C LEU A 158 -13.02 -6.59 -2.26
N VAL A 159 -13.01 -7.87 -1.89
CA VAL A 159 -13.82 -8.93 -2.52
C VAL A 159 -15.27 -8.91 -2.02
N TYR A 160 -15.48 -8.90 -0.70
CA TYR A 160 -16.80 -9.14 -0.11
C TYR A 160 -17.57 -7.87 0.24
N LYS A 161 -16.91 -6.71 0.40
CA LYS A 161 -17.55 -5.45 0.85
C LYS A 161 -17.03 -4.22 0.11
N LYS A 162 -16.91 -4.29 -1.22
CA LYS A 162 -16.36 -3.19 -2.06
C LYS A 162 -17.00 -1.82 -1.80
N TRP A 163 -18.32 -1.77 -1.61
CA TRP A 163 -19.04 -0.52 -1.32
C TRP A 163 -18.66 0.10 0.02
N LEU A 164 -18.43 -0.73 1.06
CA LEU A 164 -17.97 -0.25 2.36
C LEU A 164 -16.57 0.37 2.25
N LEU A 165 -15.68 -0.23 1.45
CA LEU A 165 -14.35 0.30 1.21
C LEU A 165 -14.40 1.66 0.50
N VAL A 166 -15.25 1.81 -0.51
CA VAL A 166 -15.48 3.10 -1.20
C VAL A 166 -16.00 4.16 -0.23
N VAL A 167 -16.99 3.82 0.60
CA VAL A 167 -17.53 4.74 1.63
C VAL A 167 -16.45 5.14 2.62
N VAL A 168 -15.62 4.21 3.10
CA VAL A 168 -14.50 4.51 4.00
C VAL A 168 -13.51 5.48 3.33
N PHE A 169 -13.15 5.27 2.06
CA PHE A 169 -12.27 6.20 1.34
C PHE A 169 -12.90 7.58 1.17
N ILE A 170 -14.18 7.66 0.82
CA ILE A 170 -14.88 8.95 0.70
C ILE A 170 -14.88 9.67 2.05
N ILE A 171 -15.25 8.97 3.13
CA ILE A 171 -15.23 9.54 4.50
C ILE A 171 -13.82 10.01 4.84
N PHE A 172 -12.79 9.22 4.51
CA PHE A 172 -11.41 9.57 4.84
C PHE A 172 -10.92 10.78 4.06
N ILE A 173 -11.22 10.88 2.76
CA ILE A 173 -10.93 12.06 1.92
C ILE A 173 -11.68 13.30 2.45
N PHE A 174 -12.95 13.12 2.81
CA PHE A 174 -13.79 14.16 3.36
C PHE A 174 -13.25 14.66 4.71
N MET A 175 -12.95 13.75 5.65
CA MET A 175 -12.32 14.07 6.94
C MET A 175 -10.97 14.76 6.75
N ASN A 176 -10.15 14.28 5.82
CA ASN A 176 -8.84 14.85 5.52
C ASN A 176 -8.96 16.30 4.99
N THR A 177 -9.98 16.61 4.17
CA THR A 177 -10.18 17.95 3.59
C THR A 177 -10.87 18.91 4.56
N ILE A 178 -11.92 18.44 5.21
CA ILE A 178 -12.82 19.27 6.02
C ILE A 178 -12.32 19.39 7.45
N GLY A 179 -11.84 18.30 8.04
CA GLY A 179 -11.28 18.32 9.40
C GLY A 179 -10.15 19.34 9.53
N PHE A 180 -9.26 19.42 8.54
CA PHE A 180 -8.20 20.42 8.51
C PHE A 180 -8.74 21.86 8.46
N SER A 181 -9.74 22.10 7.62
CA SER A 181 -10.38 23.42 7.48
C SER A 181 -11.07 23.86 8.78
N PHE A 182 -11.77 22.96 9.47
CA PHE A 182 -12.46 23.27 10.73
C PHE A 182 -11.51 23.52 11.89
N ILE A 183 -10.33 22.88 11.92
CA ILE A 183 -9.36 23.06 13.00
C ILE A 183 -8.60 24.40 12.85
N ASN A 184 -8.32 24.84 11.62
CA ASN A 184 -7.58 26.08 11.39
C ASN A 184 -8.36 27.35 11.74
N LEU A 185 -9.68 27.36 11.53
CA LEU A 185 -10.55 28.52 11.81
C LEU A 185 -10.48 29.03 13.27
N PRO A 186 -10.67 28.20 14.31
CA PRO A 186 -10.57 28.66 15.69
C PRO A 186 -9.14 29.07 16.07
N ILE A 187 -8.12 28.49 15.43
CA ILE A 187 -6.72 28.85 15.66
C ILE A 187 -6.43 30.25 15.11
N MET A 188 -6.87 30.54 13.88
CA MET A 188 -6.76 31.87 13.28
C MET A 188 -7.41 32.95 14.16
N ARG A 189 -8.58 32.65 14.73
CA ARG A 189 -9.29 33.58 15.62
C ARG A 189 -8.53 33.84 16.93
N ASN A 190 -7.83 32.84 17.46
CA ASN A 190 -7.15 32.94 18.75
C ASN A 190 -5.75 33.57 18.68
N VAL A 191 -5.09 33.50 17.52
CA VAL A 191 -3.69 33.94 17.34
C VAL A 191 -3.62 35.24 16.53
N GLY A 192 -4.66 35.56 15.76
CA GLY A 192 -4.66 36.74 14.89
C GLY A 192 -4.05 36.43 13.52
N MET A 193 -4.56 37.12 12.50
CA MET A 193 -4.35 36.77 11.09
C MET A 193 -2.90 36.91 10.62
N SER A 194 -2.19 37.93 11.12
CA SER A 194 -0.79 38.18 10.78
C SER A 194 0.14 37.09 11.31
N GLN A 195 -0.06 36.68 12.57
CA GLN A 195 0.74 35.67 13.24
C GLN A 195 0.48 34.26 12.68
N TYR A 196 -0.78 33.95 12.37
CA TYR A 196 -1.11 32.72 11.64
C TYR A 196 -0.43 32.65 10.27
N GLY A 197 -0.33 33.78 9.56
CA GLY A 197 0.39 33.86 8.30
C GLY A 197 1.85 33.39 8.41
N TYR A 198 2.57 33.82 9.45
CA TYR A 198 3.94 33.37 9.69
C TYR A 198 4.04 31.87 10.00
N ILE A 199 3.13 31.35 10.84
CA ILE A 199 3.06 29.90 11.13
C ILE A 199 2.80 29.11 9.84
N SER A 200 1.85 29.57 9.02
CA SER A 200 1.46 28.94 7.75
C SER A 200 2.62 28.87 6.77
N VAL A 201 3.40 29.94 6.63
CA VAL A 201 4.58 29.97 5.74
C VAL A 201 5.60 28.91 6.14
N GLY A 202 5.87 28.73 7.44
CA GLY A 202 6.75 27.67 7.93
C GLY A 202 6.27 26.26 7.56
N HIS A 203 4.95 26.04 7.61
CA HIS A 203 4.35 24.75 7.24
C HIS A 203 4.38 24.46 5.74
N GLU A 204 4.21 25.47 4.89
CA GLU A 204 4.31 25.30 3.43
C GLU A 204 5.72 24.85 3.04
N TYR A 205 6.76 25.46 3.61
CA TYR A 205 8.15 25.04 3.36
C TYR A 205 8.43 23.62 3.86
N SER A 206 7.89 23.23 5.03
CA SER A 206 8.07 21.87 5.53
C SER A 206 7.32 20.83 4.69
N GLY A 207 6.15 21.18 4.15
CA GLY A 207 5.41 20.33 3.20
C GLY A 207 6.19 20.06 1.91
N LEU A 208 6.86 21.07 1.36
CA LEU A 208 7.75 20.89 0.21
C LEU A 208 8.90 19.92 0.51
N ILE A 209 9.54 20.05 1.67
CA ILE A 209 10.61 19.13 2.08
C ILE A 209 10.07 17.71 2.27
N TRP A 210 8.88 17.57 2.85
CA TRP A 210 8.21 16.29 3.04
C TRP A 210 7.95 15.57 1.71
N THR A 211 7.40 16.27 0.72
CA THR A 211 7.14 15.69 -0.61
C THR A 211 8.43 15.26 -1.31
N ILE A 212 9.48 16.09 -1.28
CA ILE A 212 10.80 15.75 -1.83
C ILE A 212 11.38 14.51 -1.13
N THR A 213 11.29 14.44 0.19
CA THR A 213 11.80 13.31 0.97
C THR A 213 11.07 12.01 0.63
N LEU A 214 9.74 12.05 0.49
CA LEU A 214 8.95 10.89 0.07
C LEU A 214 9.31 10.43 -1.34
N CYS A 215 9.51 11.36 -2.28
CA CYS A 215 9.97 11.02 -3.63
C CYS A 215 11.35 10.32 -3.60
N LEU A 216 12.30 10.85 -2.83
CA LEU A 216 13.62 10.23 -2.68
C LEU A 216 13.55 8.84 -2.04
N LEU A 217 12.73 8.67 -0.99
CA LEU A 217 12.52 7.36 -0.35
C LEU A 217 11.91 6.34 -1.31
N PHE A 218 10.93 6.76 -2.12
CA PHE A 218 10.32 5.88 -3.13
C PHE A 218 11.33 5.42 -4.18
N ILE A 219 12.18 6.34 -4.65
CA ILE A 219 13.27 6.04 -5.60
C ILE A 219 14.25 5.03 -4.96
N LEU A 220 14.73 5.29 -3.74
CA LEU A 220 15.67 4.42 -3.04
C LEU A 220 15.11 3.00 -2.81
N LEU A 221 13.83 2.89 -2.45
CA LEU A 221 13.17 1.59 -2.28
C LEU A 221 13.06 0.82 -3.60
N SER A 222 12.77 1.51 -4.71
CA SER A 222 12.71 0.86 -6.03
C SER A 222 14.06 0.26 -6.44
N PHE A 223 15.17 0.98 -6.19
CA PHE A 223 16.51 0.49 -6.44
C PHE A 223 16.90 -0.69 -5.52
N SER A 224 16.53 -0.63 -4.25
CA SER A 224 16.80 -1.72 -3.28
C SER A 224 16.09 -3.03 -3.64
N ASN A 225 14.83 -2.96 -4.10
CA ASN A 225 14.09 -4.14 -4.53
C ASN A 225 14.59 -4.72 -5.85
N SER A 226 15.06 -3.89 -6.79
CA SER A 226 15.65 -4.38 -8.05
C SER A 226 16.87 -5.28 -7.83
N LYS A 227 17.71 -4.96 -6.82
CA LYS A 227 18.88 -5.79 -6.45
C LYS A 227 18.50 -7.14 -5.83
N LYS A 228 17.32 -7.28 -5.25
CA LYS A 228 16.83 -8.55 -4.66
C LYS A 228 16.25 -9.53 -5.69
N GLN A 229 15.88 -9.08 -6.89
CA GLN A 229 15.37 -9.97 -7.94
C GLN A 229 16.47 -10.53 -8.86
N VAL A 230 17.71 -10.02 -8.73
CA VAL A 230 18.87 -10.41 -9.57
C VAL A 230 19.82 -11.39 -8.85
N ASN A 231 19.63 -11.62 -7.55
CA ASN A 231 20.36 -12.61 -6.74
C ASN A 231 19.43 -13.74 -6.31
#